data_AF-A0A2E1ZA72-F1
#
_entry.id   AF-A0A2E1ZA72-F1
#
_cell.length_a   1.000
_cell.length_b   1.000
_cell.length_c   1.000
_cell.angle_alpha   90.00
_cell.angle_beta   90.00
_cell.angle_gamma   90.00
#
_symmetry.space_group_name_H-M   'P 1'
#
loop_
_entity.id
_entity.type
_entity.pdbx_description
1 polymer ?
#
loop_
_entity_poly.entity_id
_entity_poly.type
_entity_poly.pdbx_seq_one_letter_code
_entity_poly.pdbx_strand_id
1 'polypeptide(L)'
;MSRIISVVGFTIAAAGLMLPVSAFSQAHDAHGHAHMGQIVSCTDLATPPWNGLPDTDRQQVASLQQDLAALNTPEAAKAAGFFPALGDIPGMGVHYVNFTRAQRGKDLDVNTPDQLLFASIDGQDQLVGAAYSFTDVPDTDVPLPFDSDLASWHDHPQFARDGETLHMLHVWFVPSSNGPFAGLNFWLPYQTAGIEIPNPCWMADEADADRIRNVSFALVPVTRTVERVNRAADATSTDGAAGATNYSTGPSAERTEMLSALDAAARADDHDAWVSAADRFIADLNETEVSRVQGLLGVLGTNQMSSAERDAAGIAQPRSGRRD
;
A
#
# COMPACT_ATOMS: atom_id res chain seq x y z
N MET A 1 13.76 4.03 69.86
CA MET A 1 13.50 4.67 68.56
C MET A 1 12.31 3.97 67.93
N SER A 2 11.12 4.57 68.02
CA SER A 2 9.88 3.97 67.51
C SER A 2 8.82 5.04 67.22
N ARG A 3 8.41 5.07 65.95
CA ARG A 3 7.11 5.44 65.36
C ARG A 3 6.38 6.71 65.82
N ILE A 4 6.21 7.64 64.87
CA ILE A 4 5.01 8.48 64.78
C ILE A 4 4.45 8.36 63.35
N ILE A 5 3.20 7.92 63.28
CA ILE A 5 2.34 7.86 62.10
C ILE A 5 1.73 9.26 61.92
N SER A 6 1.77 9.82 60.72
CA SER A 6 0.90 10.93 60.33
C SER A 6 0.32 10.65 58.96
N VAL A 7 -0.98 10.33 58.98
CA VAL A 7 -1.86 10.29 57.83
C VAL A 7 -2.34 11.71 57.61
N VAL A 8 -1.94 12.33 56.50
CA VAL A 8 -2.54 13.57 56.01
C VAL A 8 -3.37 13.19 54.80
N GLY A 9 -4.68 13.17 54.99
CA GLY A 9 -5.64 13.08 53.90
C GLY A 9 -5.68 14.42 53.17
N PHE A 10 -5.37 14.41 51.87
CA PHE A 10 -5.67 15.50 50.97
C PHE A 10 -6.86 15.11 50.09
N THR A 11 -8.00 15.74 50.36
CA THR A 11 -9.13 15.88 49.45
C THR A 11 -8.72 16.75 48.28
N ILE A 12 -8.59 16.17 47.09
CA ILE A 12 -8.49 16.94 45.84
C ILE A 12 -9.89 17.09 45.27
N ALA A 13 -10.35 18.34 45.23
CA ALA A 13 -11.56 18.74 44.54
C ALA A 13 -11.43 18.43 43.04
N ALA A 14 -12.34 17.62 42.51
CA ALA A 14 -12.51 17.45 41.07
C ALA A 14 -13.16 18.72 40.50
N ALA A 15 -12.35 19.73 40.21
CA ALA A 15 -12.73 20.83 39.35
C ALA A 15 -12.72 20.32 37.91
N GLY A 16 -13.90 20.24 37.29
CA GLY A 16 -14.05 19.90 35.88
C GLY A 16 -13.37 20.95 35.00
N LEU A 17 -12.19 20.61 34.49
CA LEU A 17 -11.60 21.24 33.33
C LEU A 17 -12.00 20.40 32.12
N MET A 18 -12.99 20.89 31.36
CA MET A 18 -13.14 20.52 29.96
C MET A 18 -11.89 21.02 29.25
N LEU A 19 -10.89 20.16 29.12
CA LEU A 19 -9.78 20.39 28.20
C LEU A 19 -10.29 20.10 26.79
N PRO A 20 -10.05 20.99 25.80
CA PRO A 20 -10.25 20.63 24.42
C PRO A 20 -9.39 19.40 24.11
N VAL A 21 -9.96 18.45 23.37
CA VAL A 21 -9.24 17.30 22.81
C VAL A 21 -8.29 17.86 21.75
N SER A 22 -7.17 18.42 22.18
CA SER A 22 -6.02 18.81 21.35
C SER A 22 -4.94 17.74 21.45
N ALA A 23 -5.36 16.47 21.51
CA ALA A 23 -4.48 15.30 21.56
C ALA A 23 -4.14 14.75 20.16
N PHE A 24 -4.43 15.49 19.10
CA PHE A 24 -4.12 15.13 17.72
C PHE A 24 -2.93 15.89 17.11
N SER A 25 -2.24 16.75 17.86
CA SER A 25 -1.18 17.61 17.29
C SER A 25 0.19 17.53 17.97
N GLN A 26 0.46 16.53 18.82
CA GLN A 26 1.77 16.39 19.48
C GLN A 26 2.40 14.99 19.38
N ALA A 27 2.30 14.40 18.19
CA ALA A 27 3.21 13.36 17.72
C ALA A 27 3.72 13.67 16.30
N HIS A 28 3.99 14.95 16.00
CA HIS A 28 4.62 15.38 14.76
C HIS A 28 6.03 15.92 15.01
N ASP A 29 6.87 15.11 15.64
CA ASP A 29 8.32 15.35 15.70
C ASP A 29 9.06 14.01 15.67
N ALA A 30 9.12 13.42 14.48
CA ALA A 30 10.22 12.59 14.03
C ALA A 30 10.10 12.46 12.50
N HIS A 31 11.18 12.69 11.78
CA HIS A 31 11.27 12.52 10.33
C HIS A 31 10.74 11.14 9.89
N GLY A 32 9.57 11.04 9.25
CA GLY A 32 9.02 9.71 8.99
C GLY A 32 7.71 9.59 8.20
N HIS A 33 7.52 10.36 7.12
CA HIS A 33 6.42 10.09 6.16
C HIS A 33 6.88 10.05 4.69
N ALA A 34 8.16 10.27 4.40
CA ALA A 34 8.69 10.48 3.05
C ALA A 34 8.96 9.21 2.22
N HIS A 35 8.36 8.07 2.55
CA HIS A 35 8.68 6.78 1.90
C HIS A 35 7.48 6.12 1.22
N MET A 36 6.39 6.87 1.00
CA MET A 36 5.14 6.38 0.40
C MET A 36 5.09 6.58 -1.12
N GLY A 37 6.25 6.69 -1.77
CA GLY A 37 6.39 7.01 -3.19
C GLY A 37 6.39 8.52 -3.47
N GLN A 38 7.05 8.93 -4.55
CA GLN A 38 7.10 10.36 -4.92
C GLN A 38 5.73 10.87 -5.35
N ILE A 39 5.42 12.14 -5.07
CA ILE A 39 4.26 12.79 -5.68
C ILE A 39 4.55 12.95 -7.18
N VAL A 40 3.56 12.60 -8.00
CA VAL A 40 3.61 12.76 -9.46
C VAL A 40 2.59 13.80 -9.91
N SER A 41 2.75 14.29 -11.14
CA SER A 41 1.78 15.23 -11.69
C SER A 41 0.42 14.56 -11.90
N CYS A 42 -0.62 15.18 -11.34
CA CYS A 42 -1.98 14.66 -11.38
C CYS A 42 -2.61 14.66 -12.78
N THR A 43 -2.10 15.47 -13.71
CA THR A 43 -2.70 15.66 -15.03
C THR A 43 -2.17 14.68 -16.08
N ASP A 44 -0.97 14.14 -15.87
CA ASP A 44 -0.26 13.35 -16.87
C ASP A 44 0.35 12.06 -16.31
N LEU A 45 0.39 11.88 -14.98
CA LEU A 45 1.00 10.73 -14.31
C LEU A 45 0.11 10.08 -13.25
N ALA A 46 -1.12 10.54 -13.00
CA ALA A 46 -2.06 9.88 -12.06
C ALA A 46 -3.01 8.87 -12.72
N THR A 47 -3.16 8.92 -14.04
CA THR A 47 -3.96 7.95 -14.81
C THR A 47 -3.30 7.54 -16.14
N PRO A 48 -3.55 6.32 -16.65
CA PRO A 48 -3.19 5.96 -18.02
C PRO A 48 -3.81 6.95 -19.02
N PRO A 49 -3.14 7.32 -20.12
CA PRO A 49 -1.98 6.64 -20.68
C PRO A 49 -0.61 7.16 -20.19
N TRP A 50 -0.53 7.85 -19.05
CA TRP A 50 0.74 8.29 -18.45
C TRP A 50 1.57 9.20 -19.35
N ASN A 51 0.94 10.26 -19.88
CA ASN A 51 1.57 11.19 -20.83
C ASN A 51 2.83 11.89 -20.30
N GLY A 52 3.04 11.91 -18.98
CA GLY A 52 4.25 12.49 -18.37
C GLY A 52 5.47 11.56 -18.41
N LEU A 53 5.32 10.29 -18.81
CA LEU A 53 6.45 9.40 -19.03
C LEU A 53 7.19 9.70 -20.34
N PRO A 54 8.50 9.40 -20.41
CA PRO A 54 9.21 9.29 -21.69
C PRO A 54 8.45 8.39 -22.68
N ASP A 55 8.47 8.75 -23.96
CA ASP A 55 7.73 8.03 -25.00
C ASP A 55 8.06 6.53 -25.04
N THR A 56 9.33 6.17 -24.82
CA THR A 56 9.81 4.78 -24.76
C THR A 56 9.12 4.02 -23.64
N ASP A 57 9.20 4.50 -22.39
CA ASP A 57 8.59 3.83 -21.24
C ASP A 57 7.07 3.75 -21.37
N ARG A 58 6.44 4.83 -21.85
CA ARG A 58 4.99 4.87 -22.11
C ARG A 58 4.57 3.79 -23.12
N GLN A 59 5.33 3.61 -24.19
CA GLN A 59 5.09 2.57 -25.19
C GLN A 59 5.36 1.17 -24.64
N GLN A 60 6.38 1.00 -23.81
CA GLN A 60 6.67 -0.28 -23.15
C GLN A 60 5.54 -0.70 -22.21
N VAL A 61 5.03 0.21 -21.36
CA VAL A 61 3.89 -0.07 -20.47
C VAL A 61 2.65 -0.44 -21.28
N ALA A 62 2.35 0.29 -22.36
CA ALA A 62 1.21 -0.02 -23.23
C ALA A 62 1.36 -1.38 -23.94
N SER A 63 2.57 -1.69 -24.44
CA SER A 63 2.86 -2.97 -25.10
C SER A 63 2.75 -4.13 -24.12
N LEU A 64 3.29 -3.97 -22.91
CA LEU A 64 3.18 -4.95 -21.83
C LEU A 64 1.72 -5.24 -21.48
N GLN A 65 0.89 -4.21 -21.31
CA GLN A 65 -0.53 -4.38 -21.03
C GLN A 65 -1.25 -5.15 -22.16
N GLN A 66 -0.89 -4.87 -23.42
CA GLN A 66 -1.45 -5.56 -24.57
C GLN A 66 -1.01 -7.03 -24.63
N ASP A 67 0.27 -7.32 -24.39
CA ASP A 67 0.82 -8.68 -24.42
C ASP A 67 0.24 -9.56 -23.30
N LEU A 68 -0.09 -8.95 -22.17
CA LEU A 68 -0.72 -9.62 -21.03
C LEU A 68 -2.24 -9.74 -21.13
N ALA A 69 -2.88 -9.23 -22.19
CA ALA A 69 -4.34 -9.24 -22.32
C ALA A 69 -4.94 -10.66 -22.25
N ALA A 70 -4.20 -11.68 -22.72
CA ALA A 70 -4.61 -13.09 -22.64
C ALA A 70 -4.53 -13.67 -21.20
N LEU A 71 -3.84 -12.97 -20.29
CA LEU A 71 -3.64 -13.36 -18.89
C LEU A 71 -4.46 -12.49 -17.93
N ASN A 72 -5.49 -11.79 -18.43
CA ASN A 72 -6.27 -10.82 -17.66
C ASN A 72 -7.22 -11.40 -16.60
N THR A 73 -7.22 -12.72 -16.40
CA THR A 73 -7.98 -13.41 -15.35
C THR A 73 -7.06 -14.28 -14.50
N PRO A 74 -7.37 -14.49 -13.21
CA PRO A 74 -6.64 -15.43 -12.37
C PRO A 74 -6.53 -16.83 -13.00
N GLU A 75 -7.59 -17.31 -13.64
CA GLU A 75 -7.65 -18.63 -14.29
C GLU A 75 -6.64 -18.73 -15.44
N ALA A 76 -6.58 -17.72 -16.30
CA ALA A 76 -5.62 -17.68 -17.40
C ALA A 76 -4.17 -17.55 -16.88
N ALA A 77 -3.95 -16.73 -15.85
CA ALA A 77 -2.66 -16.59 -15.19
C ALA A 77 -2.18 -17.94 -14.60
N LYS A 78 -3.05 -18.66 -13.88
CA LYS A 78 -2.77 -20.01 -13.35
C LYS A 78 -2.45 -21.00 -14.47
N ALA A 79 -3.21 -20.99 -15.57
CA ALA A 79 -2.94 -21.83 -16.73
C ALA A 79 -1.57 -21.53 -17.38
N ALA A 80 -1.10 -20.29 -17.29
CA ALA A 80 0.23 -19.85 -17.75
C ALA A 80 1.36 -20.04 -16.70
N GLY A 81 1.07 -20.68 -15.56
CA GLY A 81 2.05 -21.00 -14.53
C GLY A 81 2.32 -19.90 -13.50
N PHE A 82 1.44 -18.89 -13.41
CA PHE A 82 1.47 -17.90 -12.34
C PHE A 82 0.54 -18.33 -11.20
N PHE A 83 1.06 -18.41 -9.97
CA PHE A 83 0.30 -18.86 -8.81
C PHE A 83 0.27 -17.78 -7.72
N PRO A 84 -0.86 -17.62 -7.01
CA PRO A 84 -1.00 -16.60 -5.99
C PRO A 84 0.00 -16.81 -4.86
N ALA A 85 0.68 -15.73 -4.48
CA ALA A 85 1.66 -15.64 -3.41
C ALA A 85 1.26 -14.48 -2.48
N LEU A 86 1.58 -14.61 -1.19
CA LEU A 86 1.45 -13.55 -0.16
C LEU A 86 0.02 -13.08 0.19
N GLY A 87 -1.02 -13.47 -0.57
CA GLY A 87 -2.41 -13.07 -0.33
C GLY A 87 -2.72 -11.67 -0.87
N ASP A 88 -3.87 -11.11 -0.51
CA ASP A 88 -4.27 -9.75 -0.89
C ASP A 88 -3.55 -8.74 0.01
N ILE A 89 -2.63 -7.96 -0.58
CA ILE A 89 -1.85 -6.95 0.12
C ILE A 89 -2.46 -5.57 -0.15
N PRO A 90 -2.81 -4.79 0.89
CA PRO A 90 -3.36 -3.45 0.73
C PRO A 90 -2.52 -2.55 -0.17
N GLY A 91 -3.16 -1.93 -1.16
CA GLY A 91 -2.50 -1.07 -2.13
C GLY A 91 -1.66 -1.80 -3.19
N MET A 92 -1.63 -3.14 -3.19
CA MET A 92 -0.93 -3.94 -4.21
C MET A 92 -1.79 -5.02 -4.88
N GLY A 93 -2.83 -5.51 -4.19
CA GLY A 93 -3.62 -6.65 -4.63
C GLY A 93 -2.94 -7.98 -4.34
N VAL A 94 -3.34 -9.03 -5.05
CA VAL A 94 -2.77 -10.38 -4.96
C VAL A 94 -1.67 -10.55 -6.02
N HIS A 95 -0.46 -10.86 -5.59
CA HIS A 95 0.64 -11.23 -6.48
C HIS A 95 0.48 -12.67 -6.97
N TYR A 96 0.42 -12.86 -8.28
CA TYR A 96 0.50 -14.16 -8.93
C TYR A 96 1.89 -14.31 -9.53
N VAL A 97 2.69 -15.25 -9.02
CA VAL A 97 4.12 -15.39 -9.32
C VAL A 97 4.38 -16.60 -10.20
N ASN A 98 5.16 -16.41 -11.27
CA ASN A 98 5.75 -17.48 -12.06
C ASN A 98 7.18 -17.73 -11.57
N PHE A 99 7.36 -18.76 -10.75
CA PHE A 99 8.65 -19.06 -10.12
C PHE A 99 9.76 -19.42 -11.10
N THR A 100 9.42 -20.01 -12.26
CA THR A 100 10.43 -20.28 -13.30
C THR A 100 10.97 -18.97 -13.88
N ARG A 101 10.10 -17.99 -14.12
CA ARG A 101 10.52 -16.65 -14.56
C ARG A 101 11.27 -15.90 -13.47
N ALA A 102 10.85 -16.00 -12.20
CA ALA A 102 11.55 -15.37 -11.07
C ALA A 102 12.98 -15.92 -10.88
N GLN A 103 13.26 -17.13 -11.36
CA GLN A 103 14.59 -17.77 -11.30
C GLN A 103 15.52 -17.38 -12.47
N ARG A 104 15.09 -16.51 -13.40
CA ARG A 104 15.93 -16.06 -14.53
C ARG A 104 17.14 -15.23 -14.09
N GLY A 105 17.16 -14.78 -12.84
CA GLY A 105 18.21 -13.90 -12.32
C GLY A 105 18.12 -12.52 -12.95
N LYS A 106 19.27 -11.98 -13.34
CA LYS A 106 19.44 -10.59 -13.79
C LYS A 106 19.06 -10.37 -15.27
N ASP A 107 18.64 -11.41 -15.97
CA ASP A 107 18.21 -11.35 -17.37
C ASP A 107 16.74 -10.88 -17.45
N LEU A 108 16.52 -9.59 -17.22
CA LEU A 108 15.19 -8.98 -17.22
C LEU A 108 14.76 -8.61 -18.65
N ASP A 109 13.55 -9.02 -19.02
CA ASP A 109 12.87 -8.62 -20.26
C ASP A 109 11.59 -7.86 -19.91
N VAL A 110 11.43 -6.65 -20.46
CA VAL A 110 10.30 -5.74 -20.25
C VAL A 110 8.95 -6.34 -20.68
N ASN A 111 8.93 -7.36 -21.52
CA ASN A 111 7.68 -8.01 -21.95
C ASN A 111 7.38 -9.31 -21.17
N THR A 112 8.30 -9.71 -20.28
CA THR A 112 8.23 -10.99 -19.59
C THR A 112 8.30 -10.80 -18.07
N PRO A 113 7.25 -10.24 -17.44
CA PRO A 113 7.21 -10.14 -15.99
C PRO A 113 7.13 -11.53 -15.35
N ASP A 114 7.68 -11.65 -14.15
CA ASP A 114 7.54 -12.83 -13.28
C ASP A 114 6.34 -12.74 -12.35
N GLN A 115 5.69 -11.59 -12.24
CA GLN A 115 4.51 -11.42 -11.39
C GLN A 115 3.38 -10.67 -12.10
N LEU A 116 2.15 -11.09 -11.83
CA LEU A 116 0.91 -10.42 -12.24
C LEU A 116 0.18 -9.97 -10.99
N LEU A 117 -0.43 -8.78 -11.02
CA LEU A 117 -1.14 -8.21 -9.87
C LEU A 117 -2.64 -8.22 -10.16
N PHE A 118 -3.41 -8.86 -9.28
CA PHE A 118 -4.86 -8.93 -9.40
C PHE A 118 -5.55 -8.26 -8.23
N ALA A 119 -6.65 -7.56 -8.49
CA ALA A 119 -7.52 -7.02 -7.45
C ALA A 119 -9.00 -7.13 -7.88
N SER A 120 -9.88 -7.29 -6.89
CA SER A 120 -11.33 -7.33 -7.12
C SER A 120 -11.87 -5.91 -7.24
N ILE A 121 -12.08 -5.42 -8.45
CA ILE A 121 -12.70 -4.13 -8.75
C ILE A 121 -14.10 -4.40 -9.32
N ASP A 122 -15.13 -3.75 -8.76
CA ASP A 122 -16.54 -3.98 -9.09
C ASP A 122 -16.98 -5.47 -8.96
N GLY A 123 -16.37 -6.18 -8.00
CA GLY A 123 -16.65 -7.59 -7.75
C GLY A 123 -16.11 -8.54 -8.82
N GLN A 124 -15.19 -8.09 -9.67
CA GLN A 124 -14.48 -8.91 -10.64
C GLN A 124 -12.98 -8.83 -10.39
N ASP A 125 -12.29 -9.97 -10.40
CA ASP A 125 -10.83 -9.99 -10.36
C ASP A 125 -10.27 -9.47 -11.69
N GLN A 126 -9.55 -8.36 -11.63
CA GLN A 126 -8.97 -7.68 -12.79
C GLN A 126 -7.45 -7.68 -12.67
N LEU A 127 -6.77 -7.84 -13.81
CA LEU A 127 -5.32 -7.61 -13.90
C LEU A 127 -5.06 -6.10 -13.78
N VAL A 128 -4.51 -5.68 -12.64
CA VAL A 128 -4.27 -4.27 -12.32
C VAL A 128 -2.83 -3.82 -12.55
N GLY A 129 -1.91 -4.77 -12.70
CA GLY A 129 -0.51 -4.48 -12.94
C GLY A 129 0.34 -5.74 -13.14
N ALA A 130 1.63 -5.53 -13.26
CA ALA A 130 2.67 -6.55 -13.28
C ALA A 130 3.80 -6.16 -12.34
N ALA A 131 4.68 -7.10 -12.01
CA ALA A 131 5.93 -6.79 -11.32
C ALA A 131 7.09 -7.64 -11.82
N TYR A 132 8.28 -7.06 -11.66
CA TYR A 132 9.56 -7.66 -11.98
C TYR A 132 10.32 -7.91 -10.69
N SER A 133 11.01 -9.04 -10.59
CA SER A 133 11.94 -9.25 -9.50
C SER A 133 13.21 -10.00 -9.90
N PHE A 134 14.29 -9.72 -9.19
CA PHE A 134 15.54 -10.47 -9.26
C PHE A 134 16.29 -10.35 -7.93
N THR A 135 17.17 -11.31 -7.63
CA THR A 135 18.01 -11.28 -6.44
C THR A 135 19.43 -10.86 -6.79
N ASP A 136 19.96 -9.90 -6.04
CA ASP A 136 21.36 -9.47 -6.12
C ASP A 136 21.78 -8.77 -4.83
N VAL A 137 23.03 -8.30 -4.76
CA VAL A 137 23.44 -7.32 -3.75
C VAL A 137 22.61 -6.03 -3.86
N PRO A 138 22.41 -5.28 -2.76
CA PRO A 138 21.88 -3.92 -2.81
C PRO A 138 22.71 -3.01 -3.74
N ASP A 139 22.12 -1.92 -4.22
CA ASP A 139 22.77 -0.92 -5.09
C ASP A 139 23.43 -1.53 -6.34
N THR A 140 22.72 -2.46 -6.98
CA THR A 140 23.22 -3.17 -8.16
C THR A 140 23.18 -2.33 -9.43
N ASP A 141 24.14 -2.56 -10.32
CA ASP A 141 24.24 -1.93 -11.65
C ASP A 141 23.55 -2.76 -12.75
N VAL A 142 22.60 -3.64 -12.39
CA VAL A 142 21.85 -4.43 -13.38
C VAL A 142 21.05 -3.50 -14.29
N PRO A 143 21.15 -3.63 -15.62
CA PRO A 143 20.31 -2.88 -16.54
C PRO A 143 18.83 -3.16 -16.29
N LEU A 144 18.06 -2.11 -16.05
CA LEU A 144 16.64 -2.20 -15.74
C LEU A 144 15.80 -2.01 -17.01
N PRO A 145 14.62 -2.67 -17.10
CA PRO A 145 13.79 -2.67 -18.30
C PRO A 145 13.14 -1.31 -18.67
N PHE A 146 13.14 -0.35 -17.75
CA PHE A 146 12.57 0.99 -17.93
C PHE A 146 13.63 2.04 -17.65
N ASP A 147 13.66 3.11 -18.46
CA ASP A 147 14.65 4.19 -18.37
C ASP A 147 14.19 5.34 -17.46
N SER A 148 12.92 5.35 -17.05
CA SER A 148 12.34 6.42 -16.23
C SER A 148 12.95 6.47 -14.82
N ASP A 149 13.32 7.68 -14.37
CA ASP A 149 13.64 7.94 -12.95
C ASP A 149 12.46 7.63 -12.01
N LEU A 150 11.24 7.53 -12.54
CA LEU A 150 10.05 7.13 -11.77
C LEU A 150 9.98 5.62 -11.53
N ALA A 151 10.72 4.80 -12.28
CA ALA A 151 10.78 3.35 -12.12
C ALA A 151 11.51 2.99 -10.81
N SER A 152 10.85 3.24 -9.69
CA SER A 152 11.42 3.14 -8.36
C SER A 152 11.47 1.67 -7.90
N TRP A 153 12.67 1.10 -8.00
CA TRP A 153 12.95 -0.23 -7.47
C TRP A 153 13.06 -0.18 -5.95
N HIS A 154 12.52 -1.19 -5.29
CA HIS A 154 12.60 -1.36 -3.85
C HIS A 154 13.09 -2.76 -3.48
N ASP A 155 13.41 -2.92 -2.20
CA ASP A 155 14.14 -4.07 -1.71
C ASP A 155 13.37 -4.88 -0.68
N HIS A 156 13.41 -6.20 -0.84
CA HIS A 156 12.94 -7.17 0.15
C HIS A 156 14.07 -8.13 0.62
N PRO A 157 14.92 -7.70 1.57
CA PRO A 157 15.99 -8.54 2.12
C PRO A 157 15.49 -9.84 2.74
N GLN A 158 14.26 -9.86 3.27
CA GLN A 158 13.65 -11.06 3.86
C GLN A 158 13.49 -12.23 2.88
N PHE A 159 13.49 -11.97 1.57
CA PHE A 159 13.32 -12.99 0.53
C PHE A 159 14.64 -13.45 -0.12
N ALA A 160 15.77 -12.87 0.29
CA ALA A 160 17.09 -13.17 -0.24
C ALA A 160 18.00 -13.84 0.81
N ARG A 161 19.24 -14.17 0.43
CA ARG A 161 20.28 -14.64 1.37
C ARG A 161 20.92 -13.45 2.08
N ASP A 162 21.71 -13.73 3.12
CA ASP A 162 22.50 -12.71 3.81
C ASP A 162 23.45 -12.01 2.82
N GLY A 163 23.39 -10.68 2.77
CA GLY A 163 24.16 -9.85 1.84
C GLY A 163 23.51 -9.62 0.47
N GLU A 164 22.36 -10.25 0.22
CA GLU A 164 21.54 -10.05 -0.99
C GLU A 164 20.17 -9.45 -0.61
N THR A 165 19.44 -8.99 -1.61
CA THR A 165 18.06 -8.52 -1.53
C THR A 165 17.29 -8.98 -2.76
N LEU A 166 15.97 -9.16 -2.61
CA LEU A 166 15.08 -9.27 -3.77
C LEU A 166 14.70 -7.86 -4.19
N HIS A 167 15.25 -7.42 -5.32
CA HIS A 167 14.88 -6.18 -6.01
C HIS A 167 13.52 -6.37 -6.66
N MET A 168 12.62 -5.40 -6.51
CA MET A 168 11.28 -5.45 -7.10
C MET A 168 10.86 -4.10 -7.69
N LEU A 169 10.15 -4.17 -8.83
CA LEU A 169 9.49 -3.05 -9.48
C LEU A 169 8.05 -3.43 -9.82
N HIS A 170 7.09 -2.61 -9.40
CA HIS A 170 5.69 -2.72 -9.82
C HIS A 170 5.43 -1.83 -11.03
N VAL A 171 4.50 -2.27 -11.88
CA VAL A 171 4.01 -1.51 -13.04
C VAL A 171 2.48 -1.59 -13.06
N TRP A 172 1.81 -0.44 -12.92
CA TRP A 172 0.35 -0.32 -12.85
C TRP A 172 -0.28 -0.10 -14.23
N PHE A 173 -1.38 -0.80 -14.47
CA PHE A 173 -2.23 -0.66 -15.67
C PHE A 173 -3.52 0.13 -15.41
N VAL A 174 -3.79 0.43 -14.13
CA VAL A 174 -4.94 1.20 -13.64
C VAL A 174 -4.46 2.54 -13.07
N PRO A 175 -5.36 3.52 -12.82
CA PRO A 175 -5.01 4.72 -12.05
C PRO A 175 -4.17 4.40 -10.82
N SER A 176 -3.12 5.20 -10.59
CA SER A 176 -2.16 4.99 -9.51
C SER A 176 -1.79 6.32 -8.87
N SER A 177 -1.84 6.39 -7.54
CA SER A 177 -1.67 7.62 -6.75
C SER A 177 -0.32 8.29 -6.95
N ASN A 178 0.71 7.51 -7.20
CA ASN A 178 2.08 7.97 -7.33
C ASN A 178 2.67 7.54 -8.69
N GLY A 179 1.79 7.29 -9.66
CA GLY A 179 2.14 6.97 -11.03
C GLY A 179 2.38 5.50 -11.33
N PRO A 180 2.75 5.20 -12.60
CA PRO A 180 2.73 3.84 -13.13
C PRO A 180 3.73 2.89 -12.45
N PHE A 181 4.73 3.42 -11.75
CA PHE A 181 5.78 2.64 -11.10
C PHE A 181 5.76 2.72 -9.57
N ALA A 182 4.67 3.23 -8.99
CA ALA A 182 4.54 3.34 -7.55
C ALA A 182 4.63 1.96 -6.88
N GLY A 183 5.37 1.84 -5.77
CA GLY A 183 5.38 0.59 -4.99
C GLY A 183 4.02 0.28 -4.34
N LEU A 184 3.30 1.33 -3.91
CA LEU A 184 1.93 1.25 -3.42
C LEU A 184 0.99 2.08 -4.30
N ASN A 185 -0.19 1.52 -4.58
CA ASN A 185 -1.27 2.25 -5.23
C ASN A 185 -2.38 2.57 -4.22
N PHE A 186 -2.41 3.82 -3.73
CA PHE A 186 -3.43 4.27 -2.78
C PHE A 186 -4.83 4.42 -3.39
N TRP A 187 -4.98 4.36 -4.71
CA TRP A 187 -6.29 4.31 -5.37
C TRP A 187 -6.93 2.93 -5.33
N LEU A 188 -6.12 1.87 -5.25
CA LEU A 188 -6.61 0.51 -5.33
C LEU A 188 -7.64 0.19 -4.23
N PRO A 189 -7.44 0.57 -2.94
CA PRO A 189 -8.46 0.36 -1.91
C PRO A 189 -9.77 1.14 -2.12
N TYR A 190 -9.75 2.30 -2.79
CA TYR A 190 -10.99 3.00 -3.16
C TYR A 190 -11.75 2.20 -4.21
N GLN A 191 -11.05 1.77 -5.27
CA GLN A 191 -11.63 1.00 -6.37
C GLN A 191 -12.20 -0.35 -5.89
N THR A 192 -11.50 -1.06 -5.02
CA THR A 192 -11.97 -2.34 -4.48
C THR A 192 -13.15 -2.16 -3.50
N ALA A 193 -13.25 -1.00 -2.84
CA ALA A 193 -14.38 -0.64 -2.01
C ALA A 193 -15.58 -0.09 -2.82
N GLY A 194 -15.43 0.14 -4.13
CA GLY A 194 -16.46 0.76 -4.97
C GLY A 194 -16.70 2.24 -4.65
N ILE A 195 -15.67 2.94 -4.16
CA ILE A 195 -15.71 4.37 -3.85
C ILE A 195 -14.93 5.11 -4.92
N GLU A 196 -15.48 6.23 -5.40
CA GLU A 196 -14.81 7.11 -6.36
C GLU A 196 -13.44 7.57 -5.83
N ILE A 197 -12.44 7.54 -6.70
CA ILE A 197 -11.10 8.05 -6.38
C ILE A 197 -11.21 9.58 -6.21
N PRO A 198 -10.71 10.16 -5.09
CA PRO A 198 -10.67 11.61 -4.96
C PRO A 198 -9.78 12.23 -6.04
N ASN A 199 -9.98 13.52 -6.35
CA ASN A 199 -9.22 14.19 -7.39
C ASN A 199 -7.71 14.03 -7.14
N PRO A 200 -6.96 13.42 -8.09
CA PRO A 200 -5.54 13.15 -7.88
C PRO A 200 -4.70 14.41 -7.65
N CYS A 201 -5.16 15.59 -8.05
CA CYS A 201 -4.45 16.85 -7.81
C CYS A 201 -4.40 17.26 -6.33
N TRP A 202 -5.27 16.72 -5.49
CA TRP A 202 -5.23 16.97 -4.05
C TRP A 202 -4.01 16.32 -3.37
N MET A 203 -3.42 15.29 -3.98
CA MET A 203 -2.16 14.67 -3.49
C MET A 203 -0.95 15.62 -3.51
N ALA A 204 -1.06 16.79 -4.15
CA ALA A 204 -0.01 17.80 -4.13
C ALA A 204 0.10 18.55 -2.78
N ASP A 205 -0.96 18.53 -1.97
CA ASP A 205 -0.94 18.99 -0.58
C ASP A 205 -0.69 17.79 0.35
N GLU A 206 0.28 17.92 1.25
CA GLU A 206 0.68 16.79 2.10
C GLU A 206 -0.41 16.42 3.12
N ALA A 207 -1.18 17.38 3.63
CA ALA A 207 -2.24 17.09 4.58
C ALA A 207 -3.39 16.33 3.90
N ASP A 208 -3.70 16.68 2.65
CA ASP A 208 -4.66 15.95 1.85
C ASP A 208 -4.14 14.57 1.41
N ALA A 209 -2.86 14.47 1.02
CA ALA A 209 -2.23 13.20 0.73
C ALA A 209 -2.29 12.25 1.94
N ASP A 210 -2.04 12.75 3.15
CA ASP A 210 -2.16 11.97 4.38
C ASP A 210 -3.60 11.53 4.67
N ARG A 211 -4.59 12.40 4.47
CA ARG A 211 -6.01 12.00 4.55
C ARG A 211 -6.32 10.89 3.56
N ILE A 212 -5.90 11.06 2.32
CA ILE A 212 -6.14 10.09 1.23
C ILE A 212 -5.56 8.72 1.57
N ARG A 213 -4.30 8.67 2.05
CA ARG A 213 -3.62 7.42 2.46
C ARG A 213 -4.33 6.75 3.64
N ASN A 214 -4.74 7.53 4.65
CA ASN A 214 -5.45 7.01 5.82
C ASN A 214 -6.83 6.46 5.46
N VAL A 215 -7.62 7.20 4.67
CA VAL A 215 -8.93 6.73 4.18
C VAL A 215 -8.73 5.46 3.34
N SER A 216 -7.80 5.47 2.37
CA SER A 216 -7.46 4.32 1.51
C SER A 216 -7.25 3.04 2.34
N PHE A 217 -6.39 3.10 3.35
CA PHE A 217 -6.06 1.92 4.15
C PHE A 217 -7.14 1.56 5.18
N ALA A 218 -7.99 2.51 5.57
CA ALA A 218 -9.17 2.25 6.39
C ALA A 218 -10.28 1.51 5.62
N LEU A 219 -10.36 1.71 4.29
CA LEU A 219 -11.31 1.00 3.41
C LEU A 219 -10.99 -0.48 3.25
N VAL A 220 -9.74 -0.88 3.49
CA VAL A 220 -9.31 -2.27 3.40
C VAL A 220 -10.13 -3.13 4.35
N PRO A 221 -10.83 -4.17 3.88
CA PRO A 221 -11.60 -5.04 4.76
C PRO A 221 -10.72 -5.73 5.79
N VAL A 222 -11.20 -5.89 7.03
CA VAL A 222 -10.54 -6.76 8.01
C VAL A 222 -10.77 -8.21 7.58
N THR A 223 -9.85 -8.76 6.79
CA THR A 223 -9.76 -10.20 6.53
C THR A 223 -8.71 -10.80 7.47
N ARG A 224 -8.83 -12.10 7.77
CA ARG A 224 -7.82 -12.85 8.56
C ARG A 224 -6.41 -12.82 7.93
N THR A 225 -6.29 -12.37 6.67
CA THR A 225 -5.03 -12.21 5.94
C THR A 225 -4.20 -11.04 6.48
N VAL A 226 -4.83 -9.96 6.96
CA VAL A 226 -4.12 -8.79 7.53
C VAL A 226 -3.40 -9.14 8.85
N GLU A 227 -3.97 -10.06 9.65
CA GLU A 227 -3.27 -10.61 10.82
C GLU A 227 -2.02 -11.43 10.43
N ARG A 228 -1.97 -11.93 9.20
CA ARG A 228 -0.87 -12.74 8.68
C ARG A 228 0.26 -11.89 8.09
N VAL A 229 0.01 -10.71 7.51
CA VAL A 229 1.07 -9.75 7.14
C VAL A 229 1.87 -9.33 8.38
N ASN A 230 1.20 -9.15 9.53
CA ASN A 230 1.83 -8.94 10.84
C ASN A 230 2.60 -10.17 11.38
N ARG A 231 2.43 -11.36 10.77
CA ARG A 231 3.14 -12.62 11.11
C ARG A 231 3.96 -13.20 9.94
N ALA A 232 4.11 -12.50 8.82
CA ALA A 232 4.66 -13.04 7.57
C ALA A 232 6.20 -13.22 7.59
N ALA A 233 6.76 -13.50 8.76
CA ALA A 233 8.07 -14.15 8.89
C ALA A 233 7.97 -15.69 8.76
N ASP A 234 6.79 -16.32 8.90
CA ASP A 234 6.67 -17.79 8.93
C ASP A 234 5.29 -18.31 8.44
N ALA A 235 5.01 -18.42 7.13
CA ALA A 235 4.14 -19.49 6.59
C ALA A 235 3.82 -19.38 5.07
N THR A 236 4.13 -20.46 4.36
CA THR A 236 3.63 -20.85 3.03
C THR A 236 2.18 -21.36 3.13
N SER A 237 1.25 -20.82 2.32
CA SER A 237 -0.08 -21.44 2.10
C SER A 237 -0.73 -20.92 0.82
N THR A 238 -1.46 -21.81 0.13
CA THR A 238 -1.70 -21.87 -1.32
C THR A 238 -3.13 -21.57 -1.76
N ASP A 239 -3.97 -20.99 -0.91
CA ASP A 239 -5.40 -20.91 -1.21
C ASP A 239 -5.77 -19.50 -1.70
N GLY A 240 -5.53 -19.26 -2.99
CA GLY A 240 -5.84 -18.02 -3.70
C GLY A 240 -7.31 -17.86 -4.06
N ALA A 241 -8.18 -17.90 -3.06
CA ALA A 241 -9.52 -17.35 -3.19
C ALA A 241 -9.47 -15.87 -2.75
N ALA A 242 -9.55 -14.94 -3.70
CA ALA A 242 -10.01 -13.59 -3.42
C ALA A 242 -11.49 -13.71 -3.02
N GLY A 243 -11.78 -13.92 -1.73
CA GLY A 243 -13.15 -14.09 -1.29
C GLY A 243 -13.33 -14.62 0.13
N ALA A 244 -13.71 -13.71 1.02
CA ALA A 244 -14.77 -13.83 2.02
C ALA A 244 -14.41 -12.97 3.23
N THR A 245 -15.04 -11.80 3.30
CA THR A 245 -15.04 -10.93 4.47
C THR A 245 -15.64 -11.70 5.66
N ASN A 246 -14.84 -11.93 6.71
CA ASN A 246 -15.39 -12.33 8.00
C ASN A 246 -15.80 -11.06 8.75
N TYR A 247 -16.90 -10.45 8.32
CA TYR A 247 -17.69 -9.57 9.18
C TYR A 247 -19.05 -10.22 9.38
N SER A 248 -19.30 -10.68 10.60
CA SER A 248 -20.65 -11.12 11.02
C SER A 248 -21.62 -9.94 11.21
N THR A 249 -21.23 -8.72 10.87
CA THR A 249 -22.07 -7.52 10.86
C THR A 249 -21.53 -6.59 9.79
N GLY A 250 -22.34 -6.25 8.79
CA GLY A 250 -22.00 -5.20 7.82
C GLY A 250 -21.75 -3.85 8.51
N PRO A 251 -21.29 -2.83 7.76
CA PRO A 251 -21.06 -1.50 8.31
C PRO A 251 -22.30 -1.00 9.06
N SER A 252 -22.11 -0.25 10.14
CA SER A 252 -23.23 0.45 10.78
C SER A 252 -23.88 1.40 9.75
N ALA A 253 -25.17 1.74 9.94
CA ALA A 253 -25.85 2.69 9.07
C ALA A 253 -25.10 4.03 8.98
N GLU A 254 -24.51 4.47 10.09
CA GLU A 254 -23.67 5.66 10.16
C GLU A 254 -22.39 5.53 9.33
N ARG A 255 -21.70 4.38 9.40
CA ARG A 255 -20.52 4.11 8.59
C ARG A 255 -20.87 4.07 7.10
N THR A 256 -22.01 3.49 6.72
CA THR A 256 -22.51 3.53 5.33
C THR A 256 -22.77 4.96 4.86
N GLU A 257 -23.34 5.82 5.71
CA GLU A 257 -23.56 7.24 5.40
C GLU A 257 -22.23 7.99 5.19
N MET A 258 -21.23 7.76 6.05
CA MET A 258 -19.90 8.37 5.91
C MET A 258 -19.22 7.96 4.60
N LEU A 259 -19.27 6.66 4.24
CA LEU A 259 -18.71 6.16 2.98
C LEU A 259 -19.46 6.74 1.76
N SER A 260 -20.79 6.89 1.87
CA SER A 260 -21.59 7.52 0.81
C SER A 260 -21.25 9.01 0.62
N ALA A 261 -20.94 9.72 1.72
CA ALA A 261 -20.52 11.12 1.66
C ALA A 261 -19.13 11.27 0.99
N LEU A 262 -18.19 10.38 1.30
CA LEU A 262 -16.88 10.31 0.63
C LEU A 262 -17.03 10.11 -0.88
N ASP A 263 -17.79 9.10 -1.29
CA ASP A 263 -18.05 8.79 -2.70
C ASP A 263 -18.73 9.97 -3.41
N ALA A 264 -19.79 10.53 -2.82
CA ALA A 264 -20.52 11.66 -3.40
C ALA A 264 -19.65 12.90 -3.58
N ALA A 265 -18.82 13.25 -2.60
CA ALA A 265 -17.92 14.40 -2.67
C ALA A 265 -16.81 14.21 -3.72
N ALA A 266 -16.22 13.01 -3.81
CA ALA A 266 -15.24 12.68 -4.84
C ALA A 266 -15.86 12.75 -6.24
N ARG A 267 -17.07 12.19 -6.45
CA ARG A 267 -17.80 12.30 -7.73
C ARG A 267 -18.16 13.73 -8.12
N ALA A 268 -18.40 14.59 -7.13
CA ALA A 268 -18.71 15.99 -7.34
C ALA A 268 -17.47 16.87 -7.57
N ASP A 269 -16.27 16.30 -7.42
CA ASP A 269 -15.00 17.06 -7.38
C ASP A 269 -15.02 18.19 -6.33
N ASP A 270 -15.71 17.94 -5.20
CA ASP A 270 -15.89 18.89 -4.11
C ASP A 270 -14.87 18.62 -3.00
N HIS A 271 -13.76 19.35 -3.04
CA HIS A 271 -12.64 19.20 -2.11
C HIS A 271 -13.04 19.42 -0.65
N ASP A 272 -13.75 20.52 -0.35
CA ASP A 272 -14.12 20.88 1.03
C ASP A 272 -15.09 19.84 1.62
N ALA A 273 -16.05 19.37 0.82
CA ALA A 273 -16.96 18.31 1.22
C ALA A 273 -16.22 16.99 1.43
N TRP A 274 -15.25 16.66 0.56
CA TRP A 274 -14.47 15.45 0.66
C TRP A 274 -13.59 15.44 1.91
N VAL A 275 -12.88 16.55 2.19
CA VAL A 275 -12.08 16.71 3.41
C VAL A 275 -12.95 16.55 4.65
N SER A 276 -14.13 17.19 4.67
CA SER A 276 -15.08 17.07 5.80
C SER A 276 -15.57 15.63 5.99
N ALA A 277 -15.85 14.91 4.91
CA ALA A 277 -16.27 13.51 4.96
C ALA A 277 -15.13 12.57 5.41
N ALA A 278 -13.90 12.81 4.91
CA ALA A 278 -12.69 12.08 5.28
C ALA A 278 -12.37 12.24 6.77
N ASP A 279 -12.37 13.48 7.27
CA ASP A 279 -12.10 13.76 8.69
C ASP A 279 -13.14 13.09 9.60
N ARG A 280 -14.44 13.11 9.21
CA ARG A 280 -15.50 12.40 9.95
C ARG A 280 -15.29 10.89 9.95
N PHE A 281 -14.95 10.30 8.79
CA PHE A 281 -14.71 8.87 8.66
C PHE A 281 -13.48 8.40 9.46
N ILE A 282 -12.37 9.16 9.39
CA ILE A 282 -11.15 8.88 10.16
C ILE A 282 -11.42 8.99 11.67
N ALA A 283 -12.18 10.00 12.10
CA ALA A 283 -12.52 10.19 13.51
C ALA A 283 -13.43 9.09 14.08
N ASP A 284 -14.19 8.38 13.24
CA ASP A 284 -15.03 7.24 13.63
C ASP A 284 -14.26 5.92 13.78
N LEU A 285 -12.98 5.88 13.37
CA LEU A 285 -12.15 4.69 13.53
C LEU A 285 -11.89 4.44 15.02
N ASN A 286 -12.14 3.21 15.47
CA ASN A 286 -11.78 2.79 16.82
C ASN A 286 -10.26 2.54 16.94
N GLU A 287 -9.76 2.41 18.17
CA GLU A 287 -8.32 2.22 18.46
C GLU A 287 -7.68 1.06 17.70
N THR A 288 -8.43 -0.03 17.46
CA THR A 288 -7.94 -1.20 16.71
C THR A 288 -7.86 -0.90 15.21
N GLU A 289 -8.86 -0.20 14.66
CA GLU A 289 -8.83 0.24 13.26
C GLU A 289 -7.69 1.23 13.01
N VAL A 290 -7.50 2.20 13.90
CA VAL A 290 -6.39 3.17 13.83
C VAL A 290 -5.04 2.47 13.87
N SER A 291 -4.82 1.58 14.86
CA SER A 291 -3.57 0.83 14.98
C SER A 291 -3.28 -0.02 13.75
N ARG A 292 -4.33 -0.59 13.13
CA ARG A 292 -4.20 -1.37 11.90
C ARG A 292 -3.80 -0.50 10.72
N VAL A 293 -4.47 0.64 10.50
CA VAL A 293 -4.16 1.56 9.40
C VAL A 293 -2.73 2.06 9.52
N GLN A 294 -2.33 2.53 10.69
CA GLN A 294 -0.98 3.02 10.95
C GLN A 294 0.07 1.91 10.83
N GLY A 295 -0.22 0.71 11.35
CA GLY A 295 0.66 -0.45 11.22
C GLY A 295 0.88 -0.87 9.77
N LEU A 296 -0.20 -0.91 8.97
CA LEU A 296 -0.12 -1.24 7.54
C LEU A 296 0.65 -0.17 6.76
N LEU A 297 0.32 1.11 6.94
CA LEU A 297 1.03 2.21 6.27
C LEU A 297 2.53 2.22 6.62
N GLY A 298 2.86 2.01 7.90
CA GLY A 298 4.25 1.92 8.35
C GLY A 298 5.00 0.74 7.72
N VAL A 299 4.48 -0.48 7.87
CA VAL A 299 5.14 -1.70 7.38
C VAL A 299 5.24 -1.72 5.86
N LEU A 300 4.14 -1.43 5.16
CA LEU A 300 4.13 -1.49 3.70
C LEU A 300 4.97 -0.38 3.09
N GLY A 301 4.94 0.82 3.68
CA GLY A 301 5.81 1.91 3.25
C GLY A 301 7.29 1.61 3.43
N THR A 302 7.71 1.08 4.58
CA THR A 302 9.10 0.63 4.77
C THR A 302 9.49 -0.48 3.79
N ASN A 303 8.55 -1.35 3.42
CA ASN A 303 8.78 -2.39 2.41
C ASN A 303 8.88 -1.85 0.97
N GLN A 304 8.46 -0.61 0.70
CA GLN A 304 8.65 0.05 -0.60
C GLN A 304 9.96 0.84 -0.69
N MET A 305 10.82 0.75 0.33
CA MET A 305 12.12 1.40 0.32
C MET A 305 13.18 0.48 -0.26
N SER A 306 14.18 1.06 -0.93
CA SER A 306 15.47 0.43 -1.14
C SER A 306 16.21 0.23 0.19
N SER A 307 17.23 -0.63 0.18
CA SER A 307 18.10 -0.85 1.33
C SER A 307 18.82 0.44 1.72
N ALA A 308 19.32 1.20 0.73
CA ALA A 308 20.00 2.47 0.95
C ALA A 308 19.10 3.53 1.58
N GLU A 309 17.83 3.63 1.16
CA GLU A 309 16.87 4.55 1.78
C GLU A 309 16.58 4.17 3.23
N ARG A 310 16.46 2.88 3.55
CA ARG A 310 16.27 2.42 4.94
C ARG A 310 17.46 2.78 5.81
N ASP A 311 18.68 2.58 5.31
CA ASP A 311 19.91 2.95 6.02
C ASP A 311 19.99 4.46 6.24
N ALA A 312 19.67 5.28 5.22
CA ALA A 312 19.64 6.73 5.32
C ALA A 312 18.59 7.24 6.33
N ALA A 313 17.46 6.53 6.47
CA ALA A 313 16.41 6.81 7.44
C ALA A 313 16.70 6.24 8.84
N GLY A 314 17.79 5.47 9.03
CA GLY A 314 18.09 4.80 10.29
C GLY A 314 17.14 3.64 10.63
N ILE A 315 16.47 3.07 9.63
CA ILE A 315 15.55 1.94 9.77
C ILE A 315 16.35 0.64 9.60
N ALA A 316 16.17 -0.30 10.53
CA ALA A 316 16.85 -1.59 10.45
C ALA A 316 16.39 -2.42 9.25
N GLN A 317 17.32 -3.04 8.53
CA GLN A 317 16.99 -3.96 7.45
C GLN A 317 16.21 -5.18 7.98
N PRO A 318 15.18 -5.66 7.25
CA PRO A 318 14.54 -6.94 7.53
C PRO A 318 15.59 -8.07 7.55
N ARG A 319 15.44 -9.04 8.46
CA ARG A 319 16.32 -10.20 8.50
C ARG A 319 16.02 -11.12 7.31
N SER A 320 17.07 -11.71 6.73
CA SER A 320 16.95 -12.80 5.77
C SER A 320 16.10 -13.94 6.35
N GLY A 321 15.10 -14.37 5.58
CA GLY A 321 14.33 -15.58 5.85
C GLY A 321 15.01 -16.86 5.34
N ARG A 322 16.04 -16.74 4.49
CA ARG A 322 16.78 -17.88 3.94
C ARG A 322 18.10 -18.07 4.70
N ARG A 323 18.15 -19.13 5.50
CA ARG A 323 19.43 -19.63 6.05
C ARG A 323 20.20 -20.36 4.94
N ASP A 324 21.52 -20.20 4.95
CA ASP A 324 22.48 -20.84 4.04
C ASP A 324 22.29 -22.36 3.90
#